data_AF-A0A7J0FDK1-F1
#
_entry.id   AF-A0A7J0FDK1-F1
#
_cell.length_a   1.000
_cell.length_b   1.000
_cell.length_c   1.000
_cell.angle_alpha   90.00
_cell.angle_beta   90.00
_cell.angle_gamma   90.00
#
_symmetry.space_group_name_H-M   'P 1'
#
loop_
_entity.id
_entity.type
_entity.pdbx_description
1 polymer ?
#
loop_
_entity_poly.entity_id
_entity_poly.type
_entity_poly.pdbx_seq_one_letter_code
_entity_poly.pdbx_strand_id
1 'polypeptide(L)'
;MFIPRTKGDECLILASDGLWDVLTNEEACDMARRQILLWHKKNGVTKLLSGRGEGIDPAAQAAAECLSNRALQRGKGQHYCYCGGPESSKEV
;
A
#
# COMPACT_ATOMS: atom_id res chain seq x y z
N MET A 1 23.57 -6.32 -0.30
CA MET A 1 23.19 -7.58 -0.98
C MET A 1 22.08 -7.26 -1.96
N PHE A 2 22.27 -7.53 -3.25
CA PHE A 2 21.28 -7.27 -4.29
C PHE A 2 20.53 -8.56 -4.55
N ILE A 3 19.21 -8.56 -4.38
CA ILE A 3 18.37 -9.73 -4.69
C ILE A 3 17.83 -9.48 -6.10
N PRO A 4 18.37 -10.16 -7.14
CA PRO A 4 17.88 -9.99 -8.49
C PRO A 4 16.44 -10.49 -8.57
N ARG A 5 15.58 -9.71 -9.24
CA ARG A 5 14.20 -10.09 -9.52
C ARG A 5 14.18 -11.34 -10.39
N THR A 6 13.57 -12.42 -9.90
CA THR A 6 13.35 -13.64 -10.66
C THR A 6 12.03 -13.56 -11.43
N LYS A 7 11.88 -14.38 -12.48
CA LYS A 7 10.61 -14.45 -13.24
C LYS A 7 9.43 -14.95 -12.39
N GLY A 8 9.70 -15.58 -11.25
CA GLY A 8 8.66 -16.04 -10.32
C GLY A 8 8.23 -14.98 -9.31
N ASP A 9 8.92 -13.84 -9.22
CA ASP A 9 8.60 -12.85 -8.21
C ASP A 9 7.39 -12.00 -8.65
N GLU A 10 6.36 -11.94 -7.82
CA GLU A 10 5.08 -11.31 -8.20
C GLU A 10 5.06 -9.80 -7.92
N CYS A 11 5.48 -9.37 -6.72
CA CYS A 11 5.54 -7.96 -6.33
C CYS A 11 6.66 -7.69 -5.30
N LEU A 12 7.09 -6.43 -5.18
CA LEU A 12 7.99 -5.95 -4.12
C LEU A 12 7.24 -4.87 -3.33
N ILE A 13 7.18 -5.02 -2.00
CA ILE A 13 6.51 -4.07 -1.11
C ILE A 13 7.60 -3.34 -0.31
N LEU A 14 7.61 -2.01 -0.40
CA LEU A 14 8.44 -1.14 0.41
C LEU A 14 7.50 -0.21 1.18
N ALA A 15 7.61 -0.21 2.51
CA ALA A 15 6.75 0.56 3.39
C ALA A 15 7.48 0.93 4.67
N SER A 16 6.96 1.93 5.40
CA SER A 16 7.43 2.29 6.73
C SER A 16 6.99 1.28 7.79
N ASP A 17 7.59 1.38 8.97
CA ASP A 17 7.24 0.65 10.20
C ASP A 17 5.73 0.63 10.48
N GLY A 18 5.02 1.74 10.27
CA GLY A 18 3.58 1.82 10.50
C GLY A 18 2.73 0.80 9.71
N LEU A 19 3.23 0.24 8.60
CA LEU A 19 2.58 -0.90 7.92
C LEU A 19 2.96 -2.23 8.59
N TRP A 20 4.25 -2.45 8.81
CA TRP A 20 4.81 -3.71 9.29
C TRP A 20 4.55 -3.98 10.78
N ASP A 21 4.22 -2.94 11.55
CA ASP A 21 3.79 -3.05 12.95
C ASP A 21 2.45 -3.78 13.10
N VAL A 22 1.59 -3.74 12.07
CA VAL A 22 0.20 -4.24 12.12
C VAL A 22 -0.08 -5.35 11.09
N LEU A 23 0.87 -5.61 10.19
CA LEU A 23 0.80 -6.63 9.16
C LEU A 23 2.09 -7.42 9.09
N THR A 24 1.96 -8.74 9.05
CA THR A 24 3.08 -9.64 8.77
C THR A 24 3.48 -9.59 7.30
N ASN A 25 4.74 -9.98 7.00
CA ASN A 25 5.25 -10.08 5.64
C ASN A 25 4.36 -10.94 4.72
N GLU A 26 3.90 -12.08 5.24
CA GLU A 26 3.03 -13.01 4.52
C GLU A 26 1.65 -12.40 4.24
N GLU A 27 1.01 -11.80 5.25
CA GLU A 27 -0.28 -11.12 5.07
C GLU A 27 -0.18 -9.99 4.03
N ALA A 28 0.86 -9.16 4.10
CA ALA A 28 1.06 -8.06 3.16
C ALA A 28 1.25 -8.55 1.72
N CYS A 29 2.05 -9.60 1.52
CA CYS A 29 2.26 -10.19 0.21
C CYS A 29 0.98 -10.82 -0.35
N ASP A 30 0.22 -11.54 0.48
CA ASP A 30 -1.06 -12.14 0.09
C ASP A 30 -2.08 -11.08 -0.33
N MET A 31 -2.20 -10.01 0.44
CA MET A 31 -3.12 -8.91 0.14
C MET A 31 -2.73 -8.19 -1.15
N ALA A 32 -1.45 -7.89 -1.34
CA ALA A 32 -0.97 -7.25 -2.56
C ALA A 32 -1.27 -8.10 -3.80
N ARG A 33 -0.95 -9.41 -3.75
CA ARG A 33 -1.20 -10.34 -4.84
C ARG A 33 -2.67 -10.43 -5.19
N ARG A 34 -3.52 -10.66 -4.19
CA ARG A 34 -4.97 -10.73 -4.38
C ARG A 34 -5.50 -9.45 -5.01
N GLN A 35 -5.02 -8.29 -4.56
CA GLN A 35 -5.52 -7.03 -5.07
C GLN A 35 -5.05 -6.73 -6.51
N ILE A 36 -3.80 -7.06 -6.85
CA ILE A 36 -3.30 -6.97 -8.23
C ILE A 36 -4.11 -7.88 -9.16
N LEU A 37 -4.38 -9.12 -8.73
CA LEU A 37 -5.19 -10.07 -9.50
C LEU A 37 -6.64 -9.59 -9.67
N LEU A 38 -7.26 -9.07 -8.61
CA LEU A 38 -8.61 -8.52 -8.64
C LEU A 38 -8.71 -7.32 -9.57
N TRP A 39 -7.71 -6.42 -9.52
CA TRP A 39 -7.64 -5.27 -10.41
C TRP A 39 -7.57 -5.73 -11.87
N HIS A 40 -6.73 -6.72 -12.19
CA HIS A 40 -6.65 -7.27 -13.54
C HIS A 40 -7.93 -7.96 -14.00
N LYS A 41 -8.64 -8.66 -13.11
CA LYS A 41 -9.94 -9.25 -13.44
C LYS A 41 -10.98 -8.16 -13.76
N LYS A 42 -10.97 -7.03 -13.05
CA LYS A 42 -11.92 -5.93 -13.22
C LYS A 42 -11.60 -5.04 -14.43
N ASN A 43 -10.31 -4.84 -14.72
CA ASN A 43 -9.81 -3.85 -15.68
C ASN A 43 -9.02 -4.46 -16.84
N GLY A 44 -9.11 -5.78 -17.05
CA GLY A 44 -8.29 -6.54 -17.99
C GLY A 44 -8.39 -6.09 -19.45
N VAL A 45 -9.49 -5.45 -19.84
CA VAL A 45 -9.69 -4.87 -21.18
C VAL A 45 -8.91 -3.57 -21.36
N THR A 46 -8.73 -2.79 -20.28
CA THR A 46 -8.14 -1.43 -20.32
C THR A 46 -6.60 -1.45 -20.46
N LYS A 47 -5.92 -2.53 -20.03
CA LYS A 47 -4.45 -2.66 -20.07
C LYS A 47 -3.88 -2.92 -21.48
N LEU A 48 -4.69 -3.43 -22.42
CA LEU A 48 -4.25 -3.62 -23.82
C LEU A 48 -4.09 -2.30 -24.58
N LEU A 49 -4.75 -1.22 -24.14
CA LEU A 49 -4.84 0.05 -24.85
C LEU A 49 -3.90 1.12 -24.29
N SER A 50 -3.51 1.00 -23.02
CA SER A 50 -2.65 1.98 -22.35
C SER A 50 -1.19 1.51 -22.44
N GLY A 51 -0.37 2.25 -23.18
CA GLY A 51 1.05 1.98 -23.39
C GLY A 51 1.75 1.57 -22.09
N ARG A 52 2.34 0.38 -22.10
CA ARG A 52 3.00 -0.22 -20.96
C ARG A 52 4.28 0.59 -20.65
N GLY A 53 4.24 1.51 -19.68
CA GLY A 53 5.48 2.08 -19.12
C GLY A 53 5.53 3.57 -18.80
N GLU A 54 4.50 4.36 -19.10
CA GLU A 54 4.45 5.78 -18.70
C GLU A 54 3.48 5.97 -17.53
N GLY A 55 3.98 5.83 -16.29
CA GLY A 55 3.23 6.16 -15.07
C GLY A 55 3.13 5.01 -14.05
N ILE A 56 2.40 5.28 -12.97
CA ILE A 56 2.15 4.32 -11.88
C ILE A 56 1.23 3.23 -12.42
N ASP A 57 1.62 1.95 -12.26
CA ASP A 57 0.72 0.83 -12.62
C ASP A 57 -0.52 0.90 -11.70
N PRO A 58 -1.74 1.03 -12.25
CA PRO A 58 -2.91 1.24 -11.40
C PRO A 58 -3.29 0.01 -10.56
N ALA A 59 -2.83 -1.20 -10.92
CA ALA A 59 -2.99 -2.39 -10.08
C ALA A 59 -2.06 -2.31 -8.86
N ALA A 60 -0.82 -1.85 -9.05
CA ALA A 60 0.11 -1.58 -7.97
C ALA A 60 -0.41 -0.48 -7.03
N GLN A 61 -0.98 0.59 -7.59
CA GLN A 61 -1.61 1.65 -6.79
C GLN A 61 -2.77 1.11 -5.94
N ALA A 62 -3.67 0.33 -6.54
CA ALA A 62 -4.80 -0.25 -5.81
C ALA A 62 -4.35 -1.21 -4.69
N ALA A 63 -3.25 -1.96 -4.90
CA ALA A 63 -2.66 -2.79 -3.87
C ALA A 63 -2.06 -1.96 -2.72
N ALA A 64 -1.33 -0.89 -3.03
CA ALA A 64 -0.77 0.01 -2.03
C ALA A 64 -1.87 0.66 -1.17
N GLU A 65 -2.92 1.20 -1.79
CA GLU A 65 -4.06 1.77 -1.07
C GLU A 65 -4.77 0.74 -0.18
N CYS A 66 -4.90 -0.50 -0.66
CA CYS A 66 -5.51 -1.59 0.12
C CYS A 66 -4.69 -1.92 1.37
N LEU A 67 -3.36 -1.98 1.25
CA LEU A 67 -2.45 -2.20 2.38
C LEU A 67 -2.49 -1.05 3.39
N SER A 68 -2.43 0.20 2.91
CA SER A 68 -2.53 1.40 3.77
C SER A 68 -3.85 1.43 4.53
N ASN A 69 -4.97 1.19 3.86
CA ASN A 69 -6.29 1.15 4.50
C ASN A 69 -6.39 0.03 5.53
N ARG A 70 -5.77 -1.13 5.27
CA ARG A 70 -5.73 -2.24 6.23
C ARG A 70 -4.93 -1.87 7.47
N ALA A 71 -3.79 -1.21 7.29
CA ALA A 71 -2.97 -0.75 8.40
C ALA A 71 -3.69 0.32 9.23
N LEU A 72 -4.39 1.27 8.60
CA LEU A 72 -5.21 2.26 9.33
C LEU A 72 -6.36 1.62 10.12
N GLN A 73 -7.01 0.59 9.57
CA GLN A 73 -8.08 -0.12 10.26
C GLN A 73 -7.59 -0.90 11.48
N ARG A 74 -6.38 -1.49 11.41
CA ARG A 74 -5.77 -2.22 12.54
C ARG A 74 -5.03 -1.29 13.51
N GLY A 75 -4.51 -0.17 13.01
CA GLY A 75 -3.70 0.81 13.73
C GLY A 75 -4.47 1.82 14.57
N LYS A 76 -5.70 1.51 15.03
CA LYS A 76 -6.47 2.33 16.00
C LYS A 76 -5.83 2.42 17.40
N GLY A 77 -4.50 2.32 17.47
CA GLY A 77 -3.69 2.39 18.68
C GLY A 77 -2.27 2.92 18.45
N GLN A 78 -1.87 3.30 17.23
CA GLN A 78 -0.62 4.03 17.05
C GLN A 78 -0.95 5.52 17.17
N HIS A 79 -0.87 5.98 18.42
CA HIS A 79 -0.80 7.37 18.84
C HIS A 79 0.05 8.14 17.82
N TYR A 80 -0.59 8.88 16.91
CA TYR A 80 0.07 10.00 16.26
C TYR A 80 0.42 10.95 17.41
N CYS A 81 1.62 10.80 17.98
CA CYS A 81 2.25 11.84 18.76
C CYS A 81 2.47 13.01 17.80
N TYR A 82 1.45 13.85 17.66
CA TYR A 82 1.60 15.22 17.19
C TYR A 82 2.48 15.93 18.22
N CYS A 83 3.79 15.93 18.01
CA CYS A 83 4.65 16.87 18.70
C CYS A 83 4.41 18.27 18.13
N GLY A 84 3.64 19.08 18.86
CA GLY A 84 3.97 20.50 19.10
C GLY A 84 3.31 21.56 18.22
N GLY A 85 2.31 22.24 18.77
CA GLY A 85 1.85 23.59 18.42
C GLY A 85 0.78 24.07 19.42
N PRO A 86 0.86 25.30 19.97
CA PRO A 86 0.46 25.60 21.35
C PRO A 86 -1.05 25.66 21.59
N GLU A 87 -1.43 25.17 22.77
CA GLU A 87 -2.72 25.38 23.41
C GLU A 87 -2.89 26.86 23.86
N SER A 88 -4.15 27.31 23.92
CA SER A 88 -4.66 28.59 24.47
C SER A 88 -4.78 29.77 23.49
N SER A 89 -6.00 30.07 23.03
CA SER A 89 -6.98 30.82 23.83
C SER A 89 -8.22 31.25 23.02
N LYS A 90 -9.38 30.84 23.53
CA LYS A 90 -10.62 31.63 23.71
C LYS A 90 -11.55 31.87 22.51
N GLU A 91 -12.70 31.21 22.66
CA GLU A 91 -14.05 31.71 22.43
C GLU A 91 -14.22 33.23 22.65
N VAL A 92 -14.48 33.96 21.56
CA VAL A 92 -15.48 35.03 21.31
C VAL A 92 -15.18 35.67 19.95
#